data_AF-A0A8J7KIR4-F1
#
_entry.id   AF-A0A8J7KIR4-F1
#
_cell.length_a   1.000
_cell.length_b   1.000
_cell.length_c   1.000
_cell.angle_alpha   90.00
_cell.angle_beta   90.00
_cell.angle_gamma   90.00
#
_symmetry.space_group_name_H-M   'P 1'
#
loop_
_entity.id
_entity.type
_entity.pdbx_description
1 polymer ?
#
loop_
_entity_poly.entity_id
_entity_poly.type
_entity_poly.pdbx_seq_one_letter_code
_entity_poly.pdbx_strand_id
1 'polypeptide(L)' 'MSTVDFGDGWVWRKSRRSADNGGNCVCVARDAATGMIGLRDSKEGADGTPTWFAPAEWSGFLAGVQAGQFNGS' A
#
# COMPACT_ATOMS: atom_id res chain seq x y z
N MET A 1 -9.84 -6.07 7.00
CA MET A 1 -8.59 -5.55 6.45
C MET A 1 -7.63 -6.49 7.13
N SER A 2 -7.15 -7.49 6.42
CA SER A 2 -6.34 -8.55 7.02
C SER A 2 -4.89 -8.06 7.11
N THR A 3 -4.19 -8.49 8.15
CA THR A 3 -2.75 -8.30 8.22
C THR A 3 -2.08 -9.34 7.32
N VAL A 4 -1.03 -8.94 6.61
CA VAL A 4 -0.16 -9.84 5.84
C VAL A 4 1.23 -9.76 6.44
N ASP A 5 1.86 -10.90 6.67
CA ASP A 5 3.25 -10.98 7.11
C ASP A 5 4.14 -11.30 5.91
N PHE A 6 5.12 -10.44 5.64
CA PHE A 6 6.11 -10.62 4.58
C PHE A 6 7.52 -10.92 5.12
N GLY A 7 7.68 -11.06 6.45
CA GLY A 7 8.99 -11.32 7.08
C GLY A 7 9.94 -10.12 7.13
N ASP A 8 9.46 -8.91 6.81
CA ASP A 8 10.23 -7.67 6.73
C ASP A 8 10.10 -6.78 7.99
N GLY A 9 9.38 -7.25 9.02
CA GLY A 9 9.18 -6.56 10.28
C GLY A 9 8.12 -5.45 10.26
N TRP A 10 7.44 -5.24 9.13
CA TRP A 10 6.38 -4.24 9.00
C TRP A 10 4.98 -4.84 9.17
N VAL A 11 4.07 -4.07 9.77
CA VAL A 11 2.66 -4.48 9.91
C VAL A 11 1.87 -4.06 8.68
N TRP A 12 1.84 -4.93 7.67
CA TRP A 12 1.12 -4.69 6.42
C TRP A 12 -0.36 -5.00 6.54
N ARG A 13 -1.20 -4.13 5.99
CA ARG A 13 -2.66 -4.31 5.97
C ARG A 13 -3.18 -4.33 4.54
N LYS A 14 -3.93 -5.39 4.20
CA LYS A 14 -4.59 -5.59 2.91
C LYS A 14 -6.04 -5.10 2.95
N SER A 15 -6.48 -4.41 1.89
CA SER A 15 -7.87 -3.95 1.75
C SER A 15 -8.88 -5.10 1.83
N ARG A 16 -10.04 -4.85 2.46
CA ARG A 16 -11.16 -5.82 2.56
C ARG A 16 -11.81 -6.11 1.20
N ARG A 17 -11.73 -5.18 0.25
CA ARG A 17 -12.37 -5.29 -1.06
C ARG A 17 -11.65 -6.24 -2.02
N SER A 18 -10.54 -6.82 -1.60
CA SER A 18 -9.71 -7.67 -2.45
C SER A 18 -9.80 -9.17 -2.09
N ALA A 19 -10.85 -9.58 -1.38
CA ALA A 19 -11.03 -10.96 -0.92
C ALA A 19 -11.18 -11.99 -2.06
N ASP A 20 -11.68 -11.59 -3.24
CA ASP A 20 -12.11 -12.55 -4.27
C ASP A 20 -11.44 -12.40 -5.66
N ASN A 21 -10.41 -11.54 -5.81
CA ASN A 21 -9.76 -11.28 -7.10
C ASN A 21 -8.40 -12.01 -7.30
N GLY A 22 -8.22 -13.19 -6.71
CA GLY A 22 -7.05 -14.04 -7.02
C GLY A 22 -5.70 -13.51 -6.51
N GLY A 23 -5.66 -12.80 -5.39
CA GLY A 23 -4.39 -12.38 -4.75
C GLY A 23 -3.80 -11.05 -5.23
N ASN A 24 -4.46 -10.36 -6.16
CA ASN A 24 -4.05 -9.04 -6.67
C ASN A 24 -4.50 -7.92 -5.74
N CYS A 25 -3.81 -7.72 -4.62
CA CYS A 25 -4.23 -6.74 -3.63
C CYS A 25 -3.09 -5.80 -3.25
N VAL A 26 -3.44 -4.53 -3.06
CA VAL A 26 -2.54 -3.54 -2.50
C VAL A 26 -2.47 -3.72 -0.98
N CYS A 27 -1.25 -3.71 -0.46
CA CYS A 27 -0.92 -3.72 0.96
C CYS A 27 -0.32 -2.37 1.35
N VAL A 28 -0.75 -1.85 2.50
CA VAL A 28 -0.25 -0.58 3.05
C VAL A 28 0.30 -0.82 4.45
N ALA A 29 1.47 -0.24 4.74
CA ALA A 29 2.06 -0.20 6.07
C ALA A 29 2.32 1.25 6.48
N ARG A 30 2.35 1.51 7.79
CA ARG A 30 2.76 2.80 8.33
C ARG A 30 3.88 2.58 9.32
N ASP A 31 5.00 3.25 9.11
CA ASP A 31 6.09 3.29 10.06
C ASP A 31 5.67 4.17 11.26
N ALA A 32 5.71 3.60 12.46
CA ALA A 32 5.37 4.30 13.69
C ALA A 32 6.42 5.33 14.11
N ALA A 33 7.70 5.12 13.75
CA ALA A 33 8.80 6.00 14.12
C ALA A 33 8.90 7.22 13.21
N THR A 34 8.83 7.00 11.90
CA THR A 34 9.00 8.08 10.89
C THR A 34 7.68 8.61 10.34
N GLY A 35 6.59 7.85 10.49
CA GLY A 35 5.30 8.17 9.87
C GLY A 35 5.22 7.83 8.39
N MET A 36 6.29 7.29 7.77
CA MET A 36 6.32 6.92 6.36
C MET A 36 5.26 5.88 6.03
N ILE A 37 4.75 5.95 4.79
CA ILE A 37 3.69 5.08 4.29
C ILE A 37 4.28 4.16 3.23
N GLY A 38 4.25 2.87 3.49
CA GLY A 38 4.69 1.84 2.56
C GLY A 38 3.53 1.35 1.71
N LEU A 39 3.79 1.14 0.43
CA LEU A 39 2.85 0.59 -0.55
C LEU A 39 3.51 -0.59 -1.25
N ARG A 40 2.81 -1.73 -1.34
CA ARG A 40 3.26 -2.88 -2.13
C ARG A 40 2.09 -3.64 -2.73
N ASP A 41 2.37 -4.39 -3.79
CA ASP A 41 1.45 -5.39 -4.34
C ASP A 41 1.72 -6.72 -3.62
N SER A 42 0.66 -7.35 -3.10
CA SER A 42 0.80 -8.62 -2.37
C SER A 42 1.28 -9.78 -3.23
N LYS A 43 1.18 -9.70 -4.56
CA LYS A 43 1.63 -10.77 -5.47
C LYS A 43 3.16 -10.88 -5.55
N GLU A 44 3.87 -9.80 -5.24
CA GLU A 44 5.34 -9.76 -5.29
C GLU A 44 5.99 -10.56 -4.15
N GLY A 45 5.20 -11.21 -3.28
CA GLY A 45 5.71 -12.06 -2.21
C GLY A 45 6.58 -11.28 -1.23
N ALA A 46 7.47 -11.98 -0.51
CA ALA A 46 8.43 -11.35 0.41
C ALA A 46 9.52 -10.55 -0.32
N ASP A 47 9.87 -10.97 -1.54
CA ASP A 47 10.99 -10.40 -2.33
C ASP A 47 10.64 -9.07 -3.00
N GLY A 48 9.35 -8.74 -3.09
CA GLY A 48 8.86 -7.48 -3.64
C GLY A 48 9.37 -6.26 -2.88
N THR A 49 9.93 -5.29 -3.61
CA THR A 49 10.39 -4.02 -3.01
C THR A 49 9.19 -3.08 -2.80
N PRO A 50 8.87 -2.68 -1.55
CA PRO A 50 7.83 -1.70 -1.28
C PRO A 50 8.28 -0.30 -1.70
N THR A 51 7.34 0.50 -2.20
CA THR A 51 7.54 1.94 -2.40
C THR A 51 7.15 2.66 -1.11
N TRP A 52 8.02 3.56 -0.64
CA TRP A 52 7.77 4.35 0.54
C TRP A 52 7.53 5.81 0.22
N PHE A 53 6.55 6.41 0.88
CA PHE A 53 6.15 7.80 0.71
C PHE A 53 6.30 8.56 2.02
N ALA A 54 6.75 9.81 1.93
CA ALA A 54 6.59 10.75 3.03
C ALA A 54 5.09 11.07 3.25
N PRO A 55 4.67 11.47 4.46
CA PRO A 55 3.28 11.79 4.74
C PRO A 55 2.65 12.84 3.81
N ALA A 56 3.43 13.85 3.42
CA ALA A 56 2.98 14.90 2.51
C ALA A 56 2.76 14.38 1.08
N GLU A 57 3.67 13.54 0.58
CA GLU A 57 3.56 12.91 -0.74
C GLU A 57 2.36 11.98 -0.80
N TRP A 58 2.15 11.18 0.25
CA TRP A 58 0.99 10.30 0.35
C TRP A 58 -0.33 11.09 0.34
N SER A 59 -0.38 12.21 1.07
CA SER A 59 -1.55 13.08 1.09
C SER A 59 -1.82 13.70 -0.29
N GLY A 60 -0.77 14.16 -0.97
CA GLY A 60 -0.86 14.68 -2.34
C GLY A 60 -1.34 13.62 -3.34
N PHE A 61 -0.81 12.40 -3.25
CA PHE A 61 -1.25 11.27 -4.06
C PHE A 61 -2.75 10.98 -3.89
N LEU A 62 -3.23 10.89 -2.64
CA LEU A 62 -4.65 10.66 -2.36
C LEU A 62 -5.54 11.77 -2.91
N ALA A 63 -5.12 13.04 -2.75
CA ALA A 63 -5.85 14.17 -3.31
C ALA A 63 -5.93 14.09 -4.85
N GLY A 64 -4.83 13.69 -5.52
CA GLY A 64 -4.81 13.49 -6.97
C GLY A 64 -5.73 12.36 -7.44
N VAL A 65 -5.74 11.23 -6.71
CA VAL A 65 -6.67 10.11 -6.97
C VAL A 65 -8.12 10.57 -6.84
N GLN A 66 -8.45 11.29 -5.76
CA GLN A 66 -9.80 11.82 -5.55
C GLN A 66 -10.23 12.82 -6.62
N ALA A 67 -9.28 13.63 -7.11
CA ALA A 67 -9.50 14.57 -8.21
C ALA A 67 -9.53 13.90 -9.59
N GLY A 68 -9.36 12.57 -9.68
CA GLY A 68 -9.37 11.83 -10.96
C GLY A 68 -8.15 12.08 -11.84
N GLN A 69 -7.05 12.58 -11.28
CA GLN A 69 -5.84 12.95 -12.04
C GLN A 69 -5.18 11.76 -12.75
N PHE A 70 -5.45 10.54 -12.29
CA PHE A 70 -4.81 9.31 -12.77
C PHE A 70 -5.76 8.39 -13.56
N ASN A 71 -6.92 8.90 -14.02
CA ASN A 71 -7.95 8.07 -14.64
C ASN A 71 -7.60 7.56 -16.06
N GLY A 72 -6.44 7.95 -16.61
CA GLY A 72 -6.03 7.64 -17.97
C GLY A 72 -6.89 8.39 -19.00
N SER A 73 -6.24 8.96 -20.01
CA SER A 73 -6.91 9.44 -21.23
C SER A 73 -7.28 8.28 -22.14
#